data_AF-A0A8J2KA82-F1
#
_entry.id   AF-A0A8J2KA82-F1
#
_cell.length_a   1.000
_cell.length_b   1.000
_cell.length_c   1.000
_cell.angle_alpha   90.00
_cell.angle_beta   90.00
_cell.angle_gamma   90.00
#
_symmetry.space_group_name_H-M   'P 1'
#
loop_
_entity.id
_entity.type
_entity.pdbx_description
1 polymer ?
#
loop_
_entity_poly.entity_id
_entity_poly.type
_entity_poly.pdbx_seq_one_letter_code
_entity_poly.pdbx_strand_id
1 'polypeptide(L)' 'MRDNCNVQFDKIFSFFAIHWIPNWSQLFKRLYDLIVPGGEIAYYLIAESDTYTVWKQMSKDPVWGKYYEVEIDK' A
#
# COMPACT_ATOMS: atom_id res chain seq x y z
N MET A 1 12.05 22.26 5.58
CA MET A 1 11.33 22.08 6.87
C MET A 1 10.93 20.62 6.99
N ARG A 2 11.79 19.77 7.57
CA ARG A 2 11.36 18.47 8.10
C ARG A 2 11.39 18.68 9.60
N ASP A 3 10.26 19.05 10.16
CA ASP A 3 10.12 19.09 11.61
C ASP A 3 10.25 17.63 12.09
N ASN A 4 11.21 17.39 12.99
CA ASN A 4 11.38 16.13 13.69
C ASN A 4 10.15 15.90 14.58
N CYS A 5 9.03 15.50 13.97
CA CYS A 5 7.89 15.00 14.71
C CYS A 5 8.26 13.60 15.20
N ASN A 6 8.78 13.51 16.42
CA ASN A 6 8.74 12.30 17.25
C ASN A 6 7.28 11.98 17.65
N VAL A 7 6.34 12.15 16.72
CA VAL A 7 4.93 11.85 16.94
C VAL A 7 4.78 10.38 16.64
N GLN A 8 4.64 9.61 17.71
CA GLN A 8 4.21 8.23 17.66
C GLN A 8 2.70 8.16 17.87
N PHE A 9 2.07 7.13 17.33
CA PHE A 9 0.63 6.92 17.39
C PHE A 9 0.30 5.74 18.30
N ASP A 10 -0.78 5.86 19.08
CA ASP A 10 -1.35 4.72 19.82
C ASP A 10 -2.14 3.78 18.91
N LYS A 11 -2.72 4.32 17.83
CA LYS A 11 -3.54 3.58 16.87
C LYS A 11 -3.27 4.02 15.45
N ILE A 12 -3.02 3.05 14.57
CA ILE A 12 -2.86 3.29 13.13
C ILE A 12 -3.95 2.50 12.39
N PHE A 13 -4.67 3.18 11.50
CA PHE A 13 -5.71 2.58 10.68
C PHE A 13 -5.39 2.72 9.19
N SER A 14 -5.64 1.68 8.41
CA SER A 14 -5.56 1.74 6.95
C SER A 14 -6.63 0.88 6.30
N PHE A 15 -7.42 1.46 5.40
CA PHE A 15 -8.46 0.74 4.66
C PHE A 15 -8.17 0.82 3.17
N PHE A 16 -8.07 -0.35 2.52
CA PHE A 16 -7.91 -0.48 1.07
C PHE A 16 -6.68 0.24 0.47
N ALA A 17 -5.64 0.49 1.27
CA ALA A 17 -4.47 1.22 0.82
C ALA A 17 -3.20 0.36 0.72
N ILE A 18 -2.87 -0.41 1.76
CA ILE A 18 -1.54 -1.05 1.85
C ILE A 18 -1.25 -2.09 0.76
N HIS A 19 -2.27 -2.66 0.11
CA HIS A 19 -2.07 -3.63 -0.98
C HIS A 19 -1.56 -2.99 -2.27
N TRP A 20 -1.62 -1.67 -2.41
CA TRP A 20 -0.98 -0.93 -3.51
C TRP A 20 0.49 -0.65 -3.26
N ILE A 21 0.99 -0.88 -2.04
CA ILE A 21 2.38 -0.61 -1.70
C ILE A 21 3.21 -1.85 -2.08
N PRO A 22 4.24 -1.73 -2.94
CA PRO A 22 4.99 -2.89 -3.43
C PRO A 22 5.90 -3.50 -2.36
N ASN A 23 6.54 -2.67 -1.52
CA ASN A 23 7.47 -3.16 -0.49
C ASN A 23 6.84 -3.16 0.91
N TRP A 24 6.19 -4.28 1.25
CA TRP A 24 5.52 -4.45 2.54
C TRP A 24 6.52 -4.48 3.72
N SER A 25 7.72 -5.04 3.53
CA SER A 25 8.74 -5.09 4.58
C SER A 25 9.16 -3.68 5.02
N GLN A 26 9.42 -2.79 4.05
CA GLN A 26 9.74 -1.39 4.36
C GLN A 26 8.54 -0.66 4.98
N LEU A 27 7.32 -0.90 4.48
CA LEU A 27 6.11 -0.33 5.04
C LEU A 27 5.95 -0.68 6.52
N PHE A 28 5.97 -1.97 6.86
CA PHE A 28 5.79 -2.42 8.24
C PHE A 28 6.92 -1.94 9.16
N LYS A 29 8.15 -1.82 8.65
CA LYS A 29 9.23 -1.17 9.41
C LYS A 29 8.90 0.28 9.76
N ARG A 30 8.42 1.07 8.79
CA ARG A 30 8.02 2.47 9.04
C ARG A 30 6.83 2.57 9.98
N LEU A 31 5.84 1.68 9.84
CA LEU A 31 4.70 1.64 10.75
C LEU A 31 5.13 1.29 12.18
N TYR A 32 6.10 0.39 12.32
CA TYR A 32 6.70 0.05 13.62
C TYR A 32 7.43 1.24 14.25
N ASP A 33 8.17 2.03 13.47
CA ASP A 33 8.85 3.23 13.99
C ASP A 33 7.85 4.33 14.42
N LEU A 34 6.64 4.32 13.85
CA LEU A 34 5.57 5.29 14.10
C LEU A 34 4.62 4.90 15.23
N ILE A 35 4.66 3.68 15.75
CA ILE A 35 3.74 3.21 16.80
C ILE A 35 4.42 3.21 18.17
N VAL A 36 3.68 3.58 19.21
CA VAL A 36 4.17 3.46 20.59
C VAL A 36 4.22 1.98 21.03
N PRO A 37 5.05 1.62 22.02
CA PRO A 37 4.98 0.28 22.62
C PRO A 37 3.57 -0.01 23.15
N GLY A 38 2.97 -1.12 22.70
CA GLY A 38 1.60 -1.50 23.07
C GLY A 38 0.49 -0.84 22.25
N GLY A 39 0.83 0.02 21.27
CA GLY A 39 -0.12 0.54 20.31
C GLY A 39 -0.64 -0.52 19.34
N GLU A 40 -1.74 -0.21 18.66
CA GLU A 40 -2.43 -1.14 17.75
C GLU A 40 -2.41 -0.65 16.30
N ILE A 41 -2.26 -1.60 15.36
CA ILE A 41 -2.45 -1.35 13.93
C ILE A 41 -3.63 -2.21 13.46
N ALA A 42 -4.64 -1.57 12.90
CA ALA A 42 -5.72 -2.24 12.22
C ALA A 42 -5.73 -1.85 10.74
N TYR A 43 -5.66 -2.85 9.86
CA TYR A 43 -5.73 -2.61 8.43
C TYR A 43 -6.69 -3.57 7.73
N TYR A 44 -7.31 -3.08 6.67
CA TYR A 44 -8.16 -3.83 5.77
C TYR A 44 -7.60 -3.73 4.35
N LEU A 45 -7.45 -4.86 3.68
CA LEU A 45 -6.88 -4.94 2.34
C LEU A 45 -7.64 -5.95 1.48
N ILE A 46 -7.47 -5.83 0.17
CA ILE A 46 -8.01 -6.79 -0.80
C ILE A 46 -6.90 -7.78 -1.11
N ALA A 47 -6.98 -8.99 -0.55
CA ALA A 47 -5.99 -10.03 -0.77
C ALA A 47 -6.12 -10.61 -2.19
N GLU A 48 -7.36 -10.89 -2.59
CA GLU A 48 -7.70 -11.42 -3.90
C GLU A 48 -8.97 -10.73 -4.41
N SER A 49 -9.00 -10.44 -5.71
CA SER A 49 -10.17 -9.89 -6.39
C SER A 49 -10.04 -10.12 -7.90
N ASP A 50 -11.13 -10.56 -8.52
CA ASP A 50 -11.21 -10.73 -9.98
C ASP A 50 -10.94 -9.43 -10.73
N THR A 51 -11.14 -8.28 -10.08
CA THR A 51 -10.80 -6.97 -10.65
C THR A 51 -9.35 -6.91 -11.08
N TYR A 52 -8.40 -7.52 -10.33
CA TYR A 52 -6.98 -7.53 -10.70
C TYR A 52 -6.73 -8.25 -12.03
N THR A 53 -7.49 -9.32 -12.31
CA THR A 53 -7.45 -10.01 -13.60
C THR A 53 -7.95 -9.13 -14.72
N VAL A 54 -9.06 -8.41 -14.51
CA VAL A 54 -9.61 -7.47 -15.48
C VAL A 54 -8.60 -6.35 -15.78
N TRP A 55 -7.99 -5.76 -14.74
CA TRP A 55 -6.92 -4.76 -14.86
C TRP A 55 -5.74 -5.27 -15.70
N LYS A 56 -5.29 -6.52 -15.48
CA LYS A 56 -4.22 -7.17 -16.24
C LYS A 56 -4.60 -7.49 -17.70
N GLN A 57 -5.88 -7.68 -18.00
CA GLN A 57 -6.36 -7.85 -19.37
C GLN A 57 -6.45 -6.51 -20.09
N MET A 58 -6.97 -5.47 -19.43
CA MET A 58 -7.06 -4.11 -19.97
C MET A 58 -5.67 -3.53 -20.27
N SER A 59 -4.66 -3.85 -19.46
CA SER A 59 -3.28 -3.42 -19.73
C SER A 59 -2.70 -3.98 -21.04
N LYS A 60 -3.28 -5.05 -21.59
CA LYS A 60 -2.89 -5.64 -22.87
C LYS A 60 -3.75 -5.16 -24.05
N ASP A 61 -4.74 -4.32 -23.80
CA ASP A 61 -5.62 -3.82 -24.84
C ASP A 61 -4.86 -2.94 -25.85
N PRO A 62 -5.09 -3.08 -27.17
CA PRO A 62 -4.36 -2.31 -28.18
C PRO A 62 -4.59 -0.78 -28.11
N VAL A 63 -5.73 -0.34 -27.58
CA VAL A 63 -6.11 1.07 -27.47
C VAL A 63 -5.72 1.62 -26.11
N TRP A 64 -6.02 0.88 -25.05
CA TRP A 64 -5.89 1.36 -23.66
C TRP A 64 -4.59 0.94 -22.97
N GLY A 65 -3.95 -0.14 -23.41
CA GLY A 65 -2.77 -0.72 -22.77
C GLY A 65 -1.56 0.23 -22.74
N LYS A 66 -1.43 1.14 -23.72
CA LYS A 66 -0.37 2.16 -23.75
C LYS A 66 -0.43 3.18 -22.61
N TYR A 67 -1.57 3.28 -21.92
CA TYR A 67 -1.74 4.15 -20.75
C TYR A 67 -1.51 3.42 -19.43
N TYR A 68 -1.26 2.10 -19.49
CA TYR A 68 -0.98 1.29 -18.33
C TYR A 68 0.52 1.37 -18.02
N GLU A 69 0.91 2.29 -17.14
CA GLU A 69 2.27 2.31 -16.59
C GLU A 69 2.45 1.10 -15.66
N VAL A 70 3.34 0.19 -16.04
CA VAL A 70 3.71 -0.96 -15.22
C VAL A 70 4.73 -0.52 -14.19
N GLU A 71 4.28 -0.02 -13.04
CA GLU A 71 5.06 0.00 -11.79
C GLU A 71 4.72 -1.22 -10.92
N ILE A 72 4.51 -2.39 -11.54
CA ILE A 72 4.27 -3.64 -10.83
C ILE A 72 5.38 -4.59 -11.30
N ASP A 73 6.27 -4.94 -10.37
CA ASP A 73 7.48 -5.77 -10.51
C ASP A 73 8.79 -4.99 -10.78
N LYS A 74 9.31 -4.35 -9.72
CA LYS A 74 10.76 -4.25 -9.46
C LYS A 74 11.05 -4.64 -8.01
#